data_AF-A0A6F8ZYR3-F1
#
_entry.id   AF-A0A6F8ZYR3-F1
#
_cell.length_a   1.000
_cell.length_b   1.000
_cell.length_c   1.000
_cell.angle_alpha   90.00
_cell.angle_beta   90.00
_cell.angle_gamma   90.00
#
_symmetry.space_group_name_H-M   'P 1'
#
loop_
_entity.id
_entity.type
_entity.pdbx_description
1 polymer ?
#
loop_
_entity_poly.entity_id
_entity_poly.type
_entity_poly.pdbx_seq_one_letter_code
_entity_poly.pdbx_strand_id
1 'polypeptide(L)'
;HSEDVGSTRLYFVNASLQRLTYSSSVGVSLPCPAGGTPTAILRWYLATGDDIYDVPHIRHVHANGTLQLYPFSPSAFNSYIHDNDYFCTAENQAGKIRSPNIRVKADQRSMRGNVAVFKCLIPTAVQEYVSVVSWERDTVSIIPGRTTRDRDGTGGVRGQGGAGTGGQW
;
A
#
# COMPACT_ATOMS: atom_id res chain seq x y z
N HIS A 1 20.61 -22.78 -41.15
CA HIS A 1 20.84 -22.16 -39.83
C HIS A 1 19.92 -20.95 -39.75
N SER A 2 18.72 -21.12 -39.19
CA SER A 2 17.75 -20.03 -39.01
C SER A 2 17.34 -20.10 -37.55
N GLU A 3 18.18 -19.55 -36.68
CA GLU A 3 17.97 -19.57 -35.24
C GLU A 3 16.94 -18.48 -34.87
N ASP A 4 15.80 -18.94 -34.39
CA ASP A 4 14.93 -18.32 -33.39
C ASP A 4 14.70 -16.79 -33.45
N VAL A 5 14.10 -16.31 -34.55
CA VAL A 5 13.41 -15.00 -34.63
C VAL A 5 12.00 -15.12 -34.00
N GLY A 6 11.86 -15.90 -32.93
CA GLY A 6 10.58 -16.46 -32.47
C GLY A 6 9.93 -15.80 -31.26
N SER A 7 10.59 -14.89 -30.52
CA SER A 7 9.92 -14.29 -29.35
C SER A 7 10.49 -12.96 -28.84
N THR A 8 10.98 -12.08 -29.72
CA THR A 8 11.26 -10.69 -29.31
C THR A 8 9.94 -9.96 -29.11
N ARG A 9 9.54 -9.76 -27.85
CA ARG A 9 8.26 -9.14 -27.48
C ARG A 9 8.33 -8.40 -26.16
N LEU A 10 7.38 -7.49 -25.97
CA LEU A 10 7.09 -6.81 -24.72
C LEU A 10 5.68 -7.21 -24.26
N TYR A 11 5.46 -7.29 -22.96
CA TYR A 11 4.18 -7.71 -22.40
C TYR A 11 3.93 -7.05 -21.04
N PHE A 12 2.66 -6.93 -20.68
CA PHE A 12 2.25 -6.59 -19.32
C PHE A 12 2.16 -7.86 -18.48
N VAL A 13 2.64 -7.81 -17.24
CA VAL A 13 2.38 -8.89 -16.28
C VAL A 13 0.98 -8.72 -15.69
N ASN A 14 0.37 -9.80 -15.18
CA ASN A 14 -0.99 -9.83 -14.63
C ASN A 14 -1.15 -9.04 -13.31
N ALA A 15 -0.77 -7.77 -13.32
CA ALA A 15 -0.90 -6.83 -12.22
C ALA A 15 -1.62 -5.58 -12.72
N SER A 16 -2.95 -5.62 -12.74
CA SER A 16 -3.80 -4.43 -12.96
C SER A 16 -3.92 -3.60 -11.67
N LEU A 17 -2.78 -3.27 -11.05
CA LEU A 17 -2.72 -2.41 -9.88
C LEU A 17 -2.85 -0.95 -10.32
N GLN A 18 -4.00 -0.33 -10.05
CA GLN A 18 -4.22 1.10 -10.33
C GLN A 18 -3.98 1.98 -9.09
N ARG A 19 -4.10 1.40 -7.89
CA ARG A 19 -3.93 2.10 -6.62
C ARG A 19 -3.35 1.16 -5.58
N LEU A 20 -2.37 1.66 -4.83
CA LEU A 20 -1.73 1.00 -3.72
C LEU A 20 -1.74 1.94 -2.51
N THR A 21 -2.17 1.42 -1.37
CA THR A 21 -1.97 2.07 -0.07
C THR A 21 -1.11 1.18 0.80
N TYR A 22 -0.05 1.72 1.41
CA TYR A 22 0.91 0.95 2.20
C TYR A 22 1.19 1.63 3.55
N SER A 23 1.66 0.87 4.53
CA SER A 23 2.00 1.43 5.85
C SER A 23 3.35 2.17 5.80
N SER A 24 3.38 3.40 6.29
CA SER A 24 4.62 4.18 6.44
C SER A 24 5.65 3.53 7.37
N SER A 25 5.23 2.64 8.28
CA SER A 25 6.15 1.92 9.19
C SER A 25 6.72 0.63 8.60
N VAL A 26 6.17 0.15 7.47
CA VAL A 26 6.58 -1.12 6.83
C VAL A 26 7.20 -0.88 5.46
N GLY A 27 6.77 0.16 4.74
CA GLY A 27 7.16 0.38 3.35
C GLY A 27 6.42 -0.57 2.39
N VAL A 28 6.89 -0.62 1.15
CA VAL A 28 6.32 -1.47 0.10
C VAL A 28 7.30 -1.72 -1.05
N SER A 29 7.17 -2.87 -1.70
CA SER A 29 7.93 -3.24 -2.90
C SER A 29 6.97 -3.41 -4.07
N LEU A 30 7.24 -2.71 -5.17
CA LEU A 30 6.39 -2.66 -6.36
C LEU A 30 7.15 -3.25 -7.55
N PRO A 31 6.85 -4.47 -7.99
CA PRO A 31 7.42 -5.00 -9.22
C PRO A 31 6.87 -4.23 -10.43
N CYS A 32 7.69 -4.03 -11.45
CA CYS A 32 7.25 -3.39 -12.68
C CYS A 32 6.14 -4.24 -13.34
N PRO A 33 4.96 -3.67 -13.67
CA PRO A 33 3.87 -4.40 -14.31
C PRO A 33 4.10 -4.65 -15.81
N ALA A 34 5.34 -4.49 -16.30
CA ALA A 34 5.73 -4.68 -17.69
C ALA A 34 7.07 -5.44 -17.75
N GLY A 35 7.28 -6.20 -18.83
CA GLY A 35 8.48 -6.97 -19.07
C GLY A 35 8.67 -7.27 -20.55
N GLY A 36 9.70 -8.05 -20.86
CA GLY A 36 10.01 -8.43 -22.22
C GLY A 36 10.86 -9.67 -22.33
N THR A 37 10.82 -10.28 -23.52
CA THR A 37 11.69 -11.37 -23.94
C THR A 37 12.41 -10.91 -25.21
N PRO A 38 13.76 -10.93 -25.29
CA PRO A 38 14.72 -11.02 -24.18
C PRO A 38 14.48 -9.96 -23.09
N THR A 39 15.08 -10.15 -21.90
CA THR A 39 14.85 -9.33 -20.71
C THR A 39 14.93 -7.83 -21.03
N ALA A 40 13.84 -7.13 -20.73
CA ALA A 40 13.73 -5.70 -20.96
C ALA A 40 14.40 -4.89 -19.84
N ILE A 41 14.93 -3.73 -20.21
CA ILE A 41 15.40 -2.71 -19.27
C ILE A 41 14.15 -2.06 -18.66
N LEU A 42 14.05 -2.10 -17.33
CA LEU A 42 12.92 -1.57 -16.56
C LEU A 42 13.30 -0.24 -15.92
N ARG A 43 12.47 0.78 -16.11
CA ARG A 43 12.67 2.12 -15.53
C ARG A 43 11.38 2.66 -14.94
N TRP A 44 11.49 3.38 -13.84
CA TRP A 44 10.35 3.98 -13.15
C TRP A 44 10.35 5.50 -13.30
N TYR A 45 9.16 6.05 -13.38
CA TYR A 45 8.91 7.48 -13.57
C TYR A 45 7.72 7.90 -12.72
N LEU A 46 7.63 9.19 -12.47
CA LEU A 46 6.41 9.79 -11.98
C LEU A 46 5.47 10.07 -13.15
N ALA A 47 4.17 10.14 -12.89
CA ALA A 47 3.16 10.39 -13.93
C ALA A 47 3.37 11.70 -14.70
N THR A 48 4.12 12.66 -14.13
CA THR A 48 4.57 13.89 -14.79
C THR A 48 5.57 13.65 -15.93
N GLY A 49 6.17 12.46 -15.99
CA GLY A 49 7.21 12.10 -16.96
C GLY A 49 8.63 12.21 -16.43
N ASP A 50 8.80 12.73 -15.20
CA ASP A 50 10.12 12.87 -14.57
C ASP A 50 10.71 11.49 -14.23
N ASP A 51 12.00 11.33 -14.53
CA ASP A 51 12.80 10.23 -14.00
C ASP A 51 12.84 10.28 -12.47
N ILE A 52 12.88 9.10 -11.84
CA ILE A 52 13.06 9.01 -10.39
C ILE A 52 14.50 8.64 -10.04
N TYR A 53 15.00 9.24 -8.96
CA TYR A 53 16.32 8.97 -8.40
C TYR A 53 16.22 8.23 -7.07
N ASP A 54 17.27 7.50 -6.72
CA ASP A 54 17.39 6.87 -5.42
C ASP A 54 17.50 7.93 -4.33
N VAL A 55 16.75 7.70 -3.25
CA VAL A 55 16.78 8.53 -2.05
C VAL A 55 17.17 7.59 -0.91
N PRO A 56 18.38 7.75 -0.32
CA PRO A 56 18.87 6.86 0.73
C PRO A 56 17.82 6.65 1.83
N HIS A 57 17.56 5.39 2.17
CA HIS A 57 16.59 4.95 3.18
C HIS A 57 15.12 5.34 2.93
N ILE A 58 14.76 5.87 1.76
CA ILE A 58 13.39 6.27 1.44
C ILE A 58 12.90 5.59 0.17
N ARG A 59 13.69 5.62 -0.91
CA ARG A 59 13.31 5.09 -2.22
C ARG A 59 14.51 4.48 -2.92
N HIS A 60 14.36 3.29 -3.48
CA HIS A 60 15.37 2.65 -4.32
C HIS A 60 14.73 1.87 -5.45
N VAL A 61 15.34 1.86 -6.63
CA VAL A 61 14.95 0.97 -7.73
C VAL A 61 15.97 -0.15 -7.86
N HIS A 62 15.54 -1.38 -7.59
CA HIS A 62 16.38 -2.55 -7.73
C HIS A 62 16.68 -2.86 -9.20
N ALA A 63 17.82 -3.51 -9.46
CA ALA A 63 18.22 -3.95 -10.81
C ALA A 63 17.21 -4.88 -11.50
N ASN A 64 16.35 -5.56 -10.73
CA ASN A 64 15.26 -6.39 -11.25
C ASN A 64 14.01 -5.58 -11.66
N GLY A 65 14.05 -4.24 -11.58
CA GLY A 65 12.94 -3.34 -11.91
C GLY A 65 11.90 -3.18 -10.81
N THR A 66 12.18 -3.61 -9.57
CA THR A 66 11.29 -3.40 -8.42
C THR A 66 11.53 -2.02 -7.80
N LEU A 67 10.48 -1.21 -7.66
CA LEU A 67 10.51 0.04 -6.90
C LEU A 67 10.29 -0.28 -5.41
N GLN A 68 11.30 -0.02 -4.59
CA GLN A 68 11.24 -0.14 -3.14
C GLN A 68 10.99 1.23 -2.51
N LEU A 69 9.93 1.33 -1.71
CA LEU A 69 9.70 2.43 -0.79
C LEU A 69 9.92 1.90 0.63
N TYR A 70 10.85 2.50 1.35
CA TYR A 70 11.24 2.05 2.68
C TYR A 70 10.31 2.63 3.76
N PRO A 71 10.29 2.03 4.97
CA PRO A 71 9.69 2.67 6.13
C PRO A 71 10.26 4.07 6.35
N PHE A 72 9.41 5.01 6.76
CA PHE A 72 9.82 6.38 7.01
C PHE A 72 9.08 6.96 8.23
N SER A 73 9.75 7.89 8.92
CA SER A 73 9.12 8.63 10.02
C SER A 73 8.14 9.67 9.46
N PRO A 74 7.10 10.07 10.20
CA PRO A 74 6.14 11.05 9.66
C PRO A 74 6.74 12.40 9.29
N SER A 75 7.84 12.81 9.94
CA SER A 75 8.64 13.98 9.56
C SER A 75 9.37 13.84 8.21
N ALA A 76 9.64 12.62 7.75
CA ALA A 76 10.26 12.35 6.46
C ALA A 76 9.22 12.21 5.33
N PHE A 77 7.94 12.50 5.60
CA PHE A 77 6.91 12.47 4.58
C PHE A 77 7.20 13.49 3.48
N ASN A 78 7.07 13.01 2.26
CA ASN A 78 7.19 13.80 1.05
C ASN A 78 6.12 13.32 0.07
N SER A 79 5.17 14.18 -0.29
CA SER A 79 4.07 13.83 -1.20
C SER A 79 4.57 13.36 -2.55
N TYR A 80 5.69 13.91 -3.06
CA TYR A 80 6.27 13.50 -4.35
C TYR A 80 6.69 12.02 -4.36
N ILE A 81 7.05 11.47 -3.19
CA ILE A 81 7.48 10.08 -3.04
C ILE A 81 6.32 9.20 -2.54
N HIS A 82 5.59 9.66 -1.53
CA HIS A 82 4.71 8.85 -0.70
C HIS A 82 3.21 9.08 -0.97
N ASP A 83 2.80 10.07 -1.77
CA ASP A 83 1.41 10.25 -2.25
C ASP A 83 1.43 10.80 -3.69
N ASN A 84 1.78 9.94 -4.65
CA ASN A 84 1.93 10.32 -6.05
C ASN A 84 1.61 9.15 -6.99
N ASP A 85 1.53 9.44 -8.28
CA ASP A 85 1.32 8.46 -9.34
C ASP A 85 2.64 8.05 -9.99
N TYR A 86 2.89 6.74 -10.08
CA TYR A 86 4.07 6.17 -10.71
C TYR A 86 3.72 5.36 -11.94
N PHE A 87 4.64 5.25 -12.89
CA PHE A 87 4.57 4.26 -13.96
C PHE A 87 5.95 3.67 -14.25
N CYS A 88 5.95 2.48 -14.85
CA CYS A 88 7.17 1.80 -15.28
C CYS A 88 7.19 1.69 -16.81
N THR A 89 8.38 1.71 -17.40
CA THR A 89 8.61 1.36 -18.81
C THR A 89 9.45 0.11 -18.92
N ALA A 90 9.13 -0.74 -19.89
CA ALA A 90 9.95 -1.87 -20.30
C ALA A 90 10.46 -1.62 -21.72
N GLU A 91 11.77 -1.72 -21.92
CA GLU A 91 12.43 -1.45 -23.20
C GLU A 91 13.37 -2.59 -23.59
N ASN A 92 13.19 -3.12 -24.80
CA ASN A 92 14.08 -4.11 -25.41
C ASN A 92 14.12 -3.93 -26.94
N GLN A 93 14.67 -4.90 -27.67
CA GLN A 93 14.80 -4.83 -29.14
C GLN A 93 13.44 -4.79 -29.87
N ALA A 94 12.32 -5.20 -29.23
CA ALA A 94 10.98 -5.05 -29.79
C ALA A 94 10.43 -3.62 -29.67
N GLY A 95 11.06 -2.77 -28.86
CA GLY A 95 10.66 -1.37 -28.67
C GLY A 95 10.53 -1.00 -27.19
N LYS A 96 9.53 -0.16 -26.88
CA LYS A 96 9.27 0.34 -25.53
C LYS A 96 7.78 0.38 -25.23
N ILE A 97 7.38 -0.18 -24.09
CA ILE A 97 6.00 -0.07 -23.58
C ILE A 97 5.97 0.66 -22.25
N ARG A 98 4.84 1.32 -21.97
CA ARG A 98 4.58 2.09 -20.75
C ARG A 98 3.43 1.46 -19.99
N SER A 99 3.59 1.25 -18.69
CA SER A 99 2.51 0.75 -17.82
C SER A 99 1.41 1.79 -17.61
N PRO A 100 0.22 1.35 -17.13
CA PRO A 100 -0.73 2.25 -16.49
C PRO A 100 -0.12 2.97 -15.28
N ASN A 101 -0.74 4.08 -14.87
CA ASN A 101 -0.36 4.78 -13.65
C ASN A 101 -0.81 3.99 -12.42
N ILE A 102 0.06 3.94 -11.41
CA ILE A 102 -0.19 3.34 -10.10
C ILE A 102 -0.22 4.46 -9.08
N ARG A 103 -1.40 4.74 -8.51
CA ARG A 103 -1.53 5.70 -7.40
C ARG A 103 -0.95 5.10 -6.14
N VAL A 104 0.19 5.59 -5.70
CA VAL A 104 0.87 5.14 -4.48
C VAL A 104 0.57 6.12 -3.36
N LYS A 105 0.07 5.61 -2.23
CA LYS A 105 -0.21 6.42 -1.04
C LYS A 105 0.27 5.74 0.25
N ALA A 106 1.06 6.43 1.04
CA ALA A 106 1.41 5.98 2.38
C ALA A 106 0.29 6.29 3.37
N ASP A 107 -0.07 5.31 4.19
CA ASP A 107 -0.92 5.51 5.36
C ASP A 107 -0.03 5.83 6.57
N GLN A 108 -0.32 6.97 7.20
CA GLN A 108 0.42 7.51 8.34
C GLN A 108 -0.29 7.26 9.68
N ARG A 109 -1.34 6.44 9.70
CA ARG A 109 -2.04 6.02 10.94
C ARG A 109 -1.19 4.94 11.64
N SER A 110 -0.74 5.02 12.89
CA SER A 110 -0.88 5.94 14.01
C SER A 110 0.45 5.95 14.78
N MET A 111 1.07 7.12 14.91
CA MET A 111 2.16 7.36 15.86
C MET A 111 1.65 7.22 17.29
N ARG A 112 2.51 6.74 18.20
CA ARG A 112 2.27 6.72 19.66
C ARG A 112 1.65 8.05 20.11
N GLY A 113 0.44 8.01 20.69
CA GLY A 113 -0.32 9.19 21.13
C GLY A 113 -1.58 9.52 20.32
N ASN A 114 -1.74 8.94 19.12
CA ASN A 114 -2.94 9.13 18.30
C ASN A 114 -3.98 8.01 18.52
N VAL A 115 -5.26 8.34 18.30
CA VAL A 115 -6.38 7.37 18.37
C VAL A 115 -6.29 6.41 17.18
N ALA A 116 -6.12 5.11 17.48
CA ALA A 116 -6.27 4.04 16.50
C ALA A 116 -7.75 3.65 16.38
N VAL A 117 -8.22 3.45 15.14
CA VAL A 117 -9.57 2.96 14.84
C VAL A 117 -9.44 1.61 14.12
N PHE A 118 -9.86 0.55 14.80
CA PHE A 118 -9.96 -0.79 14.21
C PHE A 118 -11.31 -0.94 13.50
N LYS A 119 -11.29 -1.47 12.27
CA LYS A 119 -12.48 -1.74 11.46
C LYS A 119 -12.48 -3.19 11.03
N CYS A 120 -13.58 -3.91 11.30
CA CYS A 120 -13.74 -5.28 10.84
C CYS A 120 -14.36 -5.21 9.45
N LEU A 121 -13.73 -5.86 8.48
CA LEU A 121 -14.24 -5.89 7.11
C LEU A 121 -15.28 -7.00 7.01
N ILE A 122 -16.55 -6.63 7.20
CA ILE A 122 -17.69 -7.53 7.01
C ILE A 122 -18.14 -7.41 5.55
N PRO A 123 -18.15 -8.52 4.77
CA PRO A 123 -18.66 -8.50 3.40
C PRO A 123 -20.12 -8.03 3.36
N THR A 124 -20.48 -7.22 2.36
CA THR A 124 -21.82 -6.63 2.24
C THR A 124 -22.94 -7.67 2.21
N ALA A 125 -22.69 -8.84 1.60
CA ALA A 125 -23.65 -9.95 1.51
C ALA A 125 -24.10 -10.50 2.87
N VAL A 126 -23.33 -10.30 3.94
CA VAL A 126 -23.61 -10.83 5.29
C VAL A 126 -23.73 -9.72 6.35
N GLN A 127 -23.67 -8.46 5.93
CA GLN A 127 -23.63 -7.31 6.83
C GLN A 127 -24.91 -7.14 7.66
N GLU A 128 -26.04 -7.67 7.19
CA GLU A 128 -27.32 -7.64 7.91
C GLU A 128 -27.40 -8.66 9.06
N TYR A 129 -26.54 -9.69 9.03
CA TYR A 129 -26.58 -10.81 9.99
C TYR A 129 -25.35 -10.88 10.89
N VAL A 130 -24.28 -10.18 10.52
CA VAL A 130 -22.98 -10.24 11.21
C VAL A 130 -22.67 -8.88 11.84
N SER A 131 -22.32 -8.90 13.12
CA SER A 131 -21.83 -7.72 13.84
C SER A 131 -20.52 -8.02 14.56
N VAL A 132 -19.73 -6.98 14.80
CA VAL A 132 -18.47 -7.10 15.53
C VAL A 132 -18.77 -7.12 17.03
N VAL A 133 -18.40 -8.20 17.72
CA VAL A 133 -18.72 -8.41 19.14
C VAL A 133 -17.56 -8.08 20.08
N SER A 134 -16.33 -8.45 19.70
CA SER A 134 -15.11 -8.16 20.45
C SER A 134 -13.93 -7.95 19.50
N TRP A 135 -12.93 -7.26 20.01
CA TRP A 135 -11.62 -7.14 19.38
C TRP A 135 -10.61 -7.81 20.30
N GLU A 136 -9.80 -8.72 19.78
CA GLU A 136 -8.84 -9.49 20.57
C GLU A 136 -7.48 -9.49 19.88
N ARG A 137 -6.42 -9.48 20.68
CA ARG A 137 -5.04 -9.68 20.24
C ARG A 137 -4.39 -10.70 21.14
N ASP A 138 -3.88 -11.78 20.56
CA ASP A 138 -3.13 -12.81 21.29
C ASP A 138 -3.85 -13.28 22.56
N THR A 139 -5.17 -13.53 22.46
CA THR A 139 -6.12 -13.89 23.53
C THR A 139 -6.52 -12.79 24.53
N VAL A 140 -6.05 -11.56 24.33
CA VAL A 140 -6.39 -10.41 25.17
C VAL A 140 -7.43 -9.51 24.51
N SER A 141 -8.55 -9.26 25.18
CA SER A 141 -9.59 -8.36 24.70
C SER A 141 -9.10 -6.90 24.68
N ILE A 142 -9.25 -6.25 23.54
CA ILE A 142 -8.98 -4.83 23.32
C ILE A 142 -10.24 -4.06 23.73
N ILE A 143 -10.20 -3.43 24.89
CA ILE A 143 -11.33 -2.65 25.42
C ILE A 143 -11.22 -1.19 24.90
N PRO A 144 -12.25 -0.65 24.22
CA PRO A 144 -12.34 0.77 23.90
C PRO A 144 -12.22 1.60 25.18
N GLY A 145 -11.34 2.60 25.18
CA GLY A 145 -10.85 3.24 26.40
C GLY A 145 -11.97 3.72 27.33
N ARG A 146 -12.11 3.08 28.50
CA ARG A 146 -12.62 3.74 29.70
C ARG A 146 -11.56 4.74 30.12
N THR A 147 -11.87 6.04 30.09
CA THR A 147 -11.08 7.05 30.80
C THR A 147 -11.06 6.68 32.28
N THR A 148 -10.04 5.97 32.75
CA THR A 148 -9.61 6.14 34.13
C THR A 148 -9.21 7.59 34.24
N ARG A 149 -9.82 8.34 35.15
CA ARG A 149 -9.36 9.68 35.51
C ARG A 149 -8.04 9.53 36.26
N ASP A 150 -7.00 9.13 35.55
CA ASP A 150 -5.65 9.42 35.96
C ASP A 150 -5.31 10.82 35.46
N ARG A 151 -4.78 11.62 36.37
CA ARG A 151 -4.65 13.07 36.29
C ARG A 151 -3.60 13.56 35.29
N ASP A 152 -3.24 12.76 34.31
CA ASP A 152 -2.33 13.14 33.24
C ASP A 152 -2.93 12.71 31.90
N GLY A 153 -3.34 13.69 31.11
CA GLY A 153 -4.17 13.46 29.93
C GLY A 153 -3.42 12.67 28.86
N THR A 154 -3.96 11.54 28.39
CA THR A 154 -3.66 10.98 27.05
C THR A 154 -4.59 9.81 26.68
N GLY A 155 -5.12 9.86 25.44
CA GLY A 155 -5.46 8.70 24.60
C GLY A 155 -6.64 7.81 24.99
N GLY A 156 -7.79 7.96 24.30
CA GLY A 156 -8.91 7.01 24.34
C GLY A 156 -9.06 6.24 23.02
N VAL A 157 -9.27 4.92 23.09
CA VAL A 157 -9.63 4.08 21.92
C VAL A 157 -11.15 4.17 21.72
N ARG A 158 -11.62 4.67 20.57
CA ARG A 158 -13.05 4.76 20.26
C ARG A 158 -13.48 3.58 19.39
N GLY A 159 -14.14 2.59 19.99
CA GLY A 159 -14.84 1.54 19.26
C GLY A 159 -16.20 2.06 18.81
N GLN A 160 -16.47 2.10 17.50
CA GLN A 160 -17.84 2.26 17.02
C GLN A 160 -18.50 0.87 17.02
N GLY A 161 -19.08 0.50 18.16
CA GLY A 161 -20.07 -0.58 18.24
C GLY A 161 -21.45 0.02 18.01
N GLY A 162 -22.07 -0.28 16.87
CA GLY A 162 -23.48 0.01 16.65
C GLY A 162 -24.35 -0.82 17.60
N ALA A 163 -25.32 -0.17 18.22
CA ALA A 163 -26.20 -0.74 19.23
C ALA A 163 -26.96 -1.98 18.73
N GLY A 164 -26.95 -3.04 19.54
CA GLY A 164 -27.94 -4.09 19.45
C GLY A 164 -29.29 -3.56 19.91
N THR A 165 -30.28 -3.58 19.03
CA THR A 165 -31.70 -3.50 19.40
C THR A 165 -32.28 -4.90 19.32
N GLY A 166 -32.59 -5.48 20.48
CA GLY A 166 -33.37 -6.70 20.65
C GLY A 166 -33.86 -6.71 22.09
N GLY A 167 -35.11 -6.29 22.29
CA GLY A 167 -35.69 -6.08 23.62
C GLY A 167 -36.14 -7.36 24.31
N GLN A 168 -36.37 -7.26 25.63
CA GLN A 168 -37.52 -7.87 26.31
C GLN A 168 -37.69 -7.29 27.73
N TRP A 169 -38.95 -6.98 28.05
CA TRP A 169 -39.56 -6.40 29.27
C TRP A 169 -39.41 -4.90 29.51
#